data_AF-A0A2D9N4F9-F1
#
_entry.id   AF-A0A2D9N4F9-F1
#
_cell.length_a   1.000
_cell.length_b   1.000
_cell.length_c   1.000
_cell.angle_alpha   90.00
_cell.angle_beta   90.00
_cell.angle_gamma   90.00
#
_symmetry.space_group_name_H-M   'P 1'
#
loop_
_entity.id
_entity.type
_entity.pdbx_description
1 polymer ?
#
loop_
_entity_poly.entity_id
_entity_poly.type
_entity_poly.pdbx_seq_one_letter_code
_entity_poly.pdbx_strand_id
1 'polypeptide(L)'
;MSNENSLIFKHSGDLGDIILSLPAMCESGGGSLLLDPEGGLREPLVRWANYNHTKLNKGSIDFITPLLERQSYIDSIGYWGEEKVDVNLDKFRMHNKYNCLMSAHLDSVGKLSTRGKWSGTPWIDVPSLELPEGKKYILSRSCRYHSNYTFWETLDDSVIDSSVFVSLDWEYEYFMKTFPRYQGRVERLDTSDALSLAGYIKSADMIITNQSFVYCLAEAMKKKLMLEVYRVHPSSIIQREGATYV
;
A
#
# COMPACT_ATOMS: atom_id res chain seq x y z
N MET A 1 -21.58 12.09 19.11
CA MET A 1 -22.58 12.78 18.28
C MET A 1 -22.25 12.40 16.84
N SER A 2 -23.01 11.49 16.25
CA SER A 2 -22.86 11.09 14.85
C SER A 2 -23.23 12.28 13.96
N ASN A 3 -22.29 12.73 13.12
CA ASN A 3 -22.61 13.70 12.07
C ASN A 3 -23.66 13.09 11.15
N GLU A 4 -24.81 13.74 11.01
CA GLU A 4 -25.95 13.30 10.18
C GLU A 4 -25.65 13.30 8.65
N ASN A 5 -24.39 13.35 8.23
CA ASN A 5 -23.99 13.38 6.81
C ASN A 5 -22.60 12.76 6.54
N SER A 6 -22.28 11.62 7.18
CA SER A 6 -21.07 10.86 6.86
C SER A 6 -21.21 10.18 5.49
N LEU A 7 -20.26 10.41 4.58
CA LEU A 7 -20.25 9.78 3.25
C LEU A 7 -19.96 8.29 3.36
N ILE A 8 -20.62 7.49 2.52
CA ILE A 8 -20.35 6.06 2.37
C ILE A 8 -19.47 5.83 1.15
N PHE A 9 -18.24 5.38 1.39
CA PHE A 9 -17.26 5.01 0.38
C PHE A 9 -17.30 3.49 0.14
N LYS A 10 -16.99 3.07 -1.09
CA LYS A 10 -16.80 1.66 -1.43
C LYS A 10 -15.52 1.44 -2.22
N HIS A 11 -14.82 0.35 -1.93
CA HIS A 11 -13.60 -0.05 -2.64
C HIS A 11 -13.50 -1.57 -2.76
N SER A 12 -12.96 -2.07 -3.87
CA SER A 12 -12.75 -3.52 -4.11
C SER A 12 -11.37 -3.89 -4.61
N GLY A 13 -10.46 -2.93 -4.81
CA GLY A 13 -9.07 -3.18 -5.19
C GLY A 13 -8.20 -3.90 -4.16
N ASP A 14 -7.00 -4.30 -4.59
CA ASP A 14 -5.97 -4.92 -3.73
C ASP A 14 -5.60 -3.96 -2.58
N LEU A 15 -4.94 -4.46 -1.52
CA LEU A 15 -4.57 -3.64 -0.35
C LEU A 15 -3.80 -2.35 -0.69
N GLY A 16 -2.96 -2.38 -1.73
CA GLY A 16 -2.24 -1.20 -2.20
C GLY A 16 -3.18 -0.15 -2.81
N ASP A 17 -4.19 -0.57 -3.57
CA ASP A 17 -5.20 0.33 -4.15
C ASP A 17 -5.96 1.04 -3.01
N ILE A 18 -6.34 0.30 -1.96
CA ILE A 18 -7.03 0.86 -0.79
C ILE A 18 -6.20 1.97 -0.14
N ILE A 19 -4.90 1.73 0.15
CA ILE A 19 -4.03 2.75 0.76
C ILE A 19 -3.84 3.98 -0.14
N LEU A 20 -3.73 3.79 -1.45
CA LEU A 20 -3.57 4.88 -2.42
C LEU A 20 -4.88 5.64 -2.68
N SER A 21 -6.02 5.09 -2.29
CA SER A 21 -7.33 5.76 -2.36
C SER A 21 -7.60 6.73 -1.22
N LEU A 22 -6.89 6.59 -0.09
CA LEU A 22 -7.14 7.36 1.14
C LEU A 22 -7.06 8.90 0.96
N PRO A 23 -6.13 9.45 0.16
CA PRO A 23 -6.16 10.88 -0.17
C PRO A 23 -7.46 11.35 -0.81
N ALA A 24 -8.07 10.54 -1.69
CA ALA A 24 -9.35 10.89 -2.32
C ALA A 24 -10.51 10.88 -1.32
N MET A 25 -10.49 9.94 -0.37
CA MET A 25 -11.45 9.91 0.74
C MET A 25 -11.29 11.13 1.65
N CYS A 26 -10.05 11.49 2.02
CA CYS A 26 -9.77 12.68 2.81
C CYS A 26 -10.22 13.97 2.12
N GLU A 27 -9.95 14.15 0.83
CA GLU A 27 -10.35 15.34 0.05
C GLU A 27 -11.86 15.40 -0.23
N SER A 28 -12.57 14.30 -0.02
CA SER A 28 -14.03 14.20 -0.10
C SER A 28 -14.71 14.46 1.25
N GLY A 29 -13.95 14.60 2.34
CA GLY A 29 -14.45 14.95 3.67
C GLY A 29 -14.47 13.79 4.69
N GLY A 30 -13.98 12.60 4.31
CA GLY A 30 -14.01 11.43 5.18
C GLY A 30 -15.39 10.79 5.30
N GLY A 31 -15.45 9.65 6.01
CA GLY A 31 -16.71 8.93 6.27
C GLY A 31 -16.53 7.43 6.52
N SER A 32 -17.54 6.63 6.20
CA SER A 32 -17.50 5.17 6.36
C SER A 32 -16.98 4.50 5.09
N LEU A 33 -16.07 3.52 5.23
CA LEU A 33 -15.49 2.79 4.09
C LEU A 33 -15.94 1.33 4.09
N LEU A 34 -16.66 0.94 3.04
CA LEU A 34 -17.12 -0.43 2.80
C LEU A 34 -16.17 -1.13 1.82
N LEU A 35 -15.64 -2.27 2.23
CA LEU A 35 -14.71 -3.09 1.45
C LEU A 35 -15.43 -4.32 0.92
N ASP A 36 -15.33 -4.57 -0.39
CA ASP A 36 -15.99 -5.70 -1.03
C ASP A 36 -15.21 -7.01 -0.77
N PRO A 37 -15.74 -7.95 0.03
CA PRO A 37 -15.06 -9.21 0.34
C PRO A 37 -15.02 -10.19 -0.84
N GLU A 38 -15.73 -9.91 -1.92
CA GLU A 38 -15.69 -10.68 -3.18
C GLU A 38 -14.72 -10.06 -4.20
N GLY A 39 -13.94 -9.04 -3.79
CA GLY A 39 -12.93 -8.42 -4.63
C GLY A 39 -13.49 -7.78 -5.89
N GLY A 40 -14.73 -7.28 -5.85
CA GLY A 40 -15.32 -6.59 -6.99
C GLY A 40 -15.89 -7.53 -8.04
N LEU A 41 -16.21 -8.78 -7.69
CA LEU A 41 -16.88 -9.73 -8.59
C LEU A 41 -18.13 -9.15 -9.28
N ARG A 42 -18.85 -8.28 -8.55
CA ARG A 42 -20.04 -7.57 -9.01
C ARG A 42 -19.76 -6.15 -9.54
N GLU A 43 -18.50 -5.71 -9.55
CA GLU A 43 -18.07 -4.38 -10.01
C GLU A 43 -17.65 -4.43 -11.48
N PRO A 44 -18.41 -3.80 -12.41
CA PRO A 44 -18.07 -3.80 -13.83
C PRO A 44 -16.66 -3.25 -14.14
N LEU A 45 -16.17 -2.32 -13.31
CA LEU A 45 -14.87 -1.68 -13.48
C LEU A 45 -13.67 -2.59 -13.14
N VAL A 46 -13.88 -3.69 -12.40
CA VAL A 46 -12.82 -4.65 -12.02
C VAL A 46 -12.59 -5.72 -13.10
N ARG A 47 -13.39 -5.71 -14.17
CA ARG A 47 -13.22 -6.60 -15.31
C ARG A 47 -12.04 -6.16 -16.15
N TRP A 48 -10.92 -6.87 -16.03
CA TRP A 48 -9.74 -6.66 -16.86
C TRP A 48 -9.12 -7.99 -17.29
N ALA A 49 -8.89 -8.13 -18.60
CA ALA A 49 -8.50 -9.39 -19.24
C ALA A 49 -9.46 -10.54 -18.85
N ASN A 50 -8.92 -11.67 -18.36
CA ASN A 50 -9.70 -12.82 -17.89
C ASN A 50 -10.01 -12.75 -16.38
N TYR A 51 -9.67 -11.66 -15.70
CA TYR A 51 -9.95 -11.47 -14.28
C TYR A 51 -11.20 -10.62 -14.11
N ASN A 52 -12.10 -11.09 -13.25
CA ASN A 52 -13.34 -10.40 -12.90
C ASN A 52 -13.39 -9.97 -11.43
N HIS A 53 -12.30 -10.17 -10.68
CA HIS A 53 -12.15 -9.79 -9.27
C HIS A 53 -10.68 -9.52 -8.96
N THR A 54 -10.43 -8.81 -7.86
CA THR A 54 -9.10 -8.57 -7.28
C THR A 54 -8.77 -9.65 -6.24
N LYS A 55 -7.63 -9.52 -5.53
CA LYS A 55 -7.27 -10.46 -4.46
C LYS A 55 -7.89 -10.08 -3.10
N LEU A 56 -8.68 -9.02 -3.04
CA LEU A 56 -9.34 -8.60 -1.82
C LEU A 56 -10.36 -9.67 -1.39
N ASN A 57 -10.30 -10.05 -0.12
CA ASN A 57 -11.16 -11.03 0.51
C ASN A 57 -11.29 -10.69 2.00
N LYS A 58 -12.13 -11.42 2.75
CA LYS A 58 -12.33 -11.19 4.19
C LYS A 58 -11.04 -11.16 4.99
N GLY A 59 -10.13 -12.12 4.79
CA GLY A 59 -8.86 -12.16 5.51
C GLY A 59 -7.97 -10.94 5.20
N SER A 60 -7.93 -10.52 3.94
CA SER A 60 -7.23 -9.29 3.54
C SER A 60 -7.85 -8.04 4.18
N ILE A 61 -9.18 -7.99 4.26
CA ILE A 61 -9.92 -6.90 4.91
C ILE A 61 -9.61 -6.88 6.42
N ASP A 62 -9.73 -8.01 7.09
CA ASP A 62 -9.47 -8.14 8.52
C ASP A 62 -8.03 -7.76 8.87
N PHE A 63 -7.07 -8.11 8.00
CA PHE A 63 -5.67 -7.71 8.14
C PHE A 63 -5.47 -6.19 8.05
N ILE A 64 -6.18 -5.47 7.18
CA ILE A 64 -6.01 -4.03 6.98
C ILE A 64 -6.88 -3.16 7.90
N THR A 65 -8.00 -3.70 8.42
CA THR A 65 -8.96 -2.97 9.26
C THR A 65 -8.32 -2.24 10.45
N PRO A 66 -7.42 -2.85 11.26
CA PRO A 66 -6.81 -2.15 12.40
C PRO A 66 -6.05 -0.88 12.02
N LEU A 67 -5.48 -0.84 10.80
CA LEU A 67 -4.79 0.35 10.28
C LEU A 67 -5.81 1.43 9.89
N LEU A 68 -6.88 1.05 9.20
CA LEU A 68 -7.88 1.98 8.67
C LEU A 68 -8.72 2.61 9.77
N GLU A 69 -9.15 1.85 10.77
CA GLU A 69 -9.93 2.36 11.92
C GLU A 69 -9.18 3.42 12.74
N ARG A 70 -7.86 3.48 12.61
CA ARG A 70 -7.04 4.48 13.30
C ARG A 70 -7.04 5.85 12.62
N GLN A 71 -7.48 5.93 11.37
CA GLN A 71 -7.39 7.18 10.60
C GLN A 71 -8.53 8.12 10.98
N SER A 72 -8.20 9.36 11.33
CA SER A 72 -9.17 10.33 11.89
C SER A 72 -10.30 10.76 10.93
N TYR A 73 -10.18 10.43 9.64
CA TYR A 73 -11.17 10.73 8.61
C TYR A 73 -12.00 9.50 8.21
N ILE A 74 -11.80 8.36 8.90
CA ILE A 74 -12.57 7.13 8.70
C ILE A 74 -13.45 6.92 9.94
N ASP A 75 -14.76 6.98 9.74
CA ASP A 75 -15.74 6.83 10.82
C ASP A 75 -16.00 5.36 11.17
N SER A 76 -16.02 4.49 10.16
CA SER A 76 -16.20 3.05 10.32
C SER A 76 -15.70 2.28 9.10
N ILE A 77 -15.33 1.01 9.32
CA ILE A 77 -15.00 0.04 8.27
C ILE A 77 -16.04 -1.09 8.29
N GLY A 78 -16.48 -1.54 7.11
CA GLY A 78 -17.42 -2.64 7.01
C GLY A 78 -17.24 -3.45 5.73
N TYR A 79 -17.90 -4.61 5.66
CA TYR A 79 -18.02 -5.34 4.41
C TYR A 79 -19.13 -4.73 3.55
N TRP A 80 -18.88 -4.57 2.26
CA TRP A 80 -19.92 -4.20 1.31
C TRP A 80 -20.74 -5.43 0.92
N GLY A 81 -22.06 -5.35 1.08
CA GLY A 81 -23.02 -6.40 0.76
C GLY A 81 -23.82 -6.11 -0.52
N GLU A 82 -24.29 -4.88 -0.69
CA GLU A 82 -24.99 -4.32 -1.88
C GLU A 82 -25.52 -2.90 -1.62
N GLU A 83 -25.04 -2.26 -0.56
CA GLU A 83 -25.55 -1.00 -0.06
C GLU A 83 -25.32 0.12 -1.07
N LYS A 84 -26.23 1.09 -1.07
CA LYS A 84 -26.02 2.33 -1.80
C LYS A 84 -24.83 3.06 -1.18
N VAL A 85 -23.90 3.45 -2.05
CA VAL A 85 -22.67 4.19 -1.68
C VAL A 85 -22.71 5.57 -2.31
N ASP A 86 -22.13 6.56 -1.63
CA ASP A 86 -22.03 7.93 -2.14
C ASP A 86 -20.82 8.05 -3.09
N VAL A 87 -19.71 7.39 -2.74
CA VAL A 87 -18.46 7.43 -3.50
C VAL A 87 -17.95 6.03 -3.78
N ASN A 88 -18.02 5.60 -5.04
CA ASN A 88 -17.36 4.38 -5.50
C ASN A 88 -15.91 4.68 -5.88
N LEU A 89 -14.97 4.31 -5.01
CA LEU A 89 -13.54 4.56 -5.22
C LEU A 89 -12.95 3.67 -6.32
N ASP A 90 -13.61 2.59 -6.75
CA ASP A 90 -13.18 1.76 -7.89
C ASP A 90 -13.23 2.51 -9.24
N LYS A 91 -13.89 3.67 -9.28
CA LYS A 91 -13.91 4.57 -10.44
C LYS A 91 -12.51 4.99 -10.89
N PHE A 92 -11.49 4.96 -10.02
CA PHE A 92 -10.09 5.24 -10.41
C PHE A 92 -9.59 4.42 -11.60
N ARG A 93 -10.15 3.22 -11.83
CA ARG A 93 -9.79 2.36 -12.97
C ARG A 93 -10.07 3.01 -14.32
N MET A 94 -11.00 3.97 -14.37
CA MET A 94 -11.29 4.80 -15.55
C MET A 94 -10.29 5.96 -15.73
N HIS A 95 -9.42 6.20 -14.75
CA HIS A 95 -8.51 7.34 -14.67
C HIS A 95 -7.03 6.93 -14.63
N ASN A 96 -6.69 5.70 -15.02
CA ASN A 96 -5.31 5.17 -14.99
C ASN A 96 -4.44 5.72 -16.15
N LYS A 97 -4.34 7.05 -16.26
CA LYS A 97 -3.56 7.77 -17.28
C LYS A 97 -2.34 8.51 -16.71
N TYR A 98 -2.07 8.34 -15.41
CA TYR A 98 -1.10 9.15 -14.66
C TYR A 98 0.14 8.41 -14.16
N ASN A 99 0.28 7.10 -14.44
CA ASN A 99 1.32 6.26 -13.84
C ASN A 99 1.40 6.38 -12.30
N CYS A 100 0.26 6.71 -11.67
CA CYS A 100 0.14 7.01 -10.25
C CYS A 100 -1.31 6.73 -9.82
N LEU A 101 -1.53 5.62 -9.12
CA LEU A 101 -2.88 5.24 -8.67
C LEU A 101 -3.50 6.26 -7.72
N MET A 102 -2.71 6.91 -6.86
CA MET A 102 -3.20 8.01 -6.02
C MET A 102 -3.81 9.14 -6.86
N SER A 103 -3.14 9.51 -7.96
CA SER A 103 -3.66 10.54 -8.88
C SER A 103 -4.94 10.08 -9.59
N ALA A 104 -5.03 8.79 -9.94
CA ALA A 104 -6.23 8.21 -10.54
C ALA A 104 -7.42 8.24 -9.56
N HIS A 105 -7.20 7.94 -8.27
CA HIS A 105 -8.23 8.07 -7.24
C HIS A 105 -8.68 9.52 -7.07
N LEU A 106 -7.73 10.46 -6.97
CA LEU A 106 -8.05 11.90 -6.86
C LEU A 106 -8.83 12.42 -8.09
N ASP A 107 -8.47 12.00 -9.30
CA ASP A 107 -9.19 12.38 -10.52
C ASP A 107 -10.62 11.82 -10.52
N SER A 108 -10.81 10.58 -10.05
CA SER A 108 -12.14 9.94 -9.99
C SER A 108 -13.15 10.64 -9.09
N VAL A 109 -12.69 11.46 -8.14
CA VAL A 109 -13.52 12.29 -7.25
C VAL A 109 -13.44 13.79 -7.58
N GLY A 110 -12.81 14.17 -8.70
CA GLY A 110 -12.69 15.57 -9.12
C GLY A 110 -11.72 16.41 -8.28
N LYS A 111 -10.77 15.77 -7.59
CA LYS A 111 -9.80 16.41 -6.67
C LYS A 111 -8.36 16.35 -7.15
N LEU A 112 -8.11 16.09 -8.44
CA LEU A 112 -6.76 15.97 -9.01
C LEU A 112 -5.87 17.19 -8.74
N SER A 113 -6.44 18.40 -8.68
CA SER A 113 -5.71 19.64 -8.37
C SER A 113 -4.98 19.60 -7.02
N THR A 114 -5.42 18.74 -6.10
CA THR A 114 -4.84 18.59 -4.76
C THR A 114 -3.63 17.64 -4.72
N ARG A 115 -3.30 16.95 -5.82
CA ARG A 115 -2.23 15.92 -5.85
C ARG A 115 -0.88 16.41 -5.32
N GLY A 116 -0.54 17.68 -5.55
CA GLY A 116 0.73 18.27 -5.11
C GLY A 116 0.89 18.30 -3.59
N LYS A 117 -0.21 18.46 -2.85
CA LYS A 117 -0.25 18.36 -1.38
C LYS A 117 0.20 16.97 -0.93
N TRP A 118 -0.36 15.94 -1.56
CA TRP A 118 -0.16 14.55 -1.17
C TRP A 118 1.18 13.96 -1.62
N SER A 119 1.92 14.62 -2.52
CA SER A 119 3.30 14.23 -2.81
C SER A 119 4.24 14.42 -1.63
N GLY A 120 4.00 15.43 -0.77
CA GLY A 120 4.85 15.73 0.39
C GLY A 120 4.22 15.45 1.75
N THR A 121 2.91 15.24 1.81
CA THR A 121 2.16 15.12 3.07
C THR A 121 1.79 13.65 3.34
N PRO A 122 2.12 13.09 4.51
CA PRO A 122 1.60 11.79 4.94
C PRO A 122 0.06 11.79 4.98
N TRP A 123 -0.56 10.68 4.61
CA TRP A 123 -2.03 10.50 4.67
C TRP A 123 -2.48 9.35 5.56
N ILE A 124 -1.54 8.66 6.20
CA ILE A 124 -1.84 7.76 7.32
C ILE A 124 -0.99 8.15 8.53
N ASP A 125 -1.57 7.96 9.72
CA ASP A 125 -0.85 8.04 10.99
C ASP A 125 -0.98 6.75 11.79
N VAL A 126 0.14 6.32 12.36
CA VAL A 126 0.30 5.05 13.08
C VAL A 126 1.31 5.22 14.22
N PRO A 127 1.23 4.45 15.31
CA PRO A 127 2.30 4.43 16.30
C PRO A 127 3.56 3.80 15.70
N SER A 128 4.74 4.24 16.12
CA SER A 128 6.00 3.57 15.82
C SER A 128 6.14 2.29 16.66
N LEU A 129 6.67 1.23 16.08
CA LEU A 129 7.07 0.00 16.78
C LEU A 129 8.59 -0.18 16.72
N GLU A 130 9.20 -0.73 17.76
CA GLU A 130 10.65 -0.90 17.79
C GLU A 130 11.11 -2.00 16.81
N LEU A 131 12.13 -1.69 16.01
CA LEU A 131 12.81 -2.72 15.22
C LEU A 131 13.71 -3.57 16.12
N PRO A 132 14.04 -4.81 15.72
CA PRO A 132 15.05 -5.60 16.41
C PRO A 132 16.38 -4.85 16.52
N GLU A 133 17.15 -5.17 17.57
CA GLU A 133 18.40 -4.46 17.88
C GLU A 133 19.37 -4.45 16.68
N GLY A 134 19.95 -3.28 16.40
CA GLY A 134 20.87 -3.08 15.28
C GLY A 134 20.23 -2.99 13.90
N LYS A 135 18.91 -3.22 13.79
CA LYS A 135 18.18 -3.15 12.52
C LYS A 135 17.66 -1.75 12.26
N LYS A 136 17.87 -1.28 11.02
CA LYS A 136 17.54 0.08 10.56
C LYS A 136 16.70 0.10 9.31
N TYR A 137 16.78 -0.94 8.50
CA TYR A 137 16.14 -1.00 7.19
C TYR A 137 15.12 -2.12 7.15
N ILE A 138 14.06 -1.88 6.37
CA ILE A 138 13.09 -2.92 6.02
C ILE A 138 13.24 -3.22 4.54
N LEU A 139 13.45 -4.51 4.25
CA LEU A 139 13.38 -5.07 2.91
C LEU A 139 12.02 -5.73 2.70
N SER A 140 11.47 -5.60 1.51
CA SER A 140 10.28 -6.34 1.08
C SER A 140 10.34 -6.55 -0.41
N ARG A 141 10.08 -7.75 -0.90
CA ARG A 141 9.96 -7.97 -2.35
C ARG A 141 8.86 -8.98 -2.63
N SER A 142 7.70 -8.47 -3.02
CA SER A 142 6.58 -9.32 -3.43
C SER A 142 6.91 -10.09 -4.71
N CYS A 143 6.16 -11.13 -5.07
CA CYS A 143 6.43 -11.91 -6.29
C CYS A 143 6.10 -11.21 -7.62
N ARG A 144 5.48 -10.03 -7.58
CA ARG A 144 5.03 -9.29 -8.77
C ARG A 144 6.00 -8.16 -9.09
N TYR A 145 5.90 -7.62 -10.30
CA TYR A 145 6.49 -6.32 -10.63
C TYR A 145 8.03 -6.27 -10.44
N HIS A 146 8.74 -7.30 -10.91
CA HIS A 146 10.21 -7.35 -10.92
C HIS A 146 10.79 -6.81 -12.22
N SER A 147 11.89 -6.09 -12.14
CA SER A 147 12.52 -5.44 -13.30
C SER A 147 14.00 -5.14 -13.13
N ASN A 148 14.52 -5.18 -11.90
CA ASN A 148 15.90 -4.81 -11.60
C ASN A 148 16.53 -5.83 -10.65
N TYR A 149 16.88 -6.99 -11.22
CA TYR A 149 17.55 -8.07 -10.48
C TYR A 149 18.92 -7.63 -9.94
N THR A 150 19.71 -6.90 -10.75
CA THR A 150 21.04 -6.40 -10.37
C THR A 150 20.99 -5.48 -9.16
N PHE A 151 19.96 -4.63 -9.02
CA PHE A 151 19.79 -3.78 -7.83
C PHE A 151 19.83 -4.56 -6.52
N TRP A 152 19.13 -5.69 -6.46
CA TRP A 152 19.15 -6.57 -5.29
C TRP A 152 20.46 -7.34 -5.17
N GLU A 153 21.07 -7.76 -6.27
CA GLU A 153 22.38 -8.42 -6.22
C GLU A 153 23.51 -7.52 -5.76
N THR A 154 23.41 -6.21 -5.94
CA THR A 154 24.50 -5.25 -5.65
C THR A 154 24.26 -4.41 -4.41
N LEU A 155 23.23 -4.71 -3.61
CA LEU A 155 22.99 -3.96 -2.38
C LEU A 155 24.20 -4.10 -1.44
N ASP A 156 24.53 -3.02 -0.74
CA ASP A 156 25.69 -2.97 0.15
C ASP A 156 25.52 -3.94 1.34
N ASP A 157 26.60 -4.62 1.73
CA ASP A 157 26.57 -5.59 2.82
C ASP A 157 26.14 -4.97 4.16
N SER A 158 26.53 -3.73 4.44
CA SER A 158 26.12 -3.03 5.68
C SER A 158 24.61 -2.77 5.72
N VAL A 159 23.99 -2.55 4.57
CA VAL A 159 22.53 -2.41 4.45
C VAL A 159 21.87 -3.76 4.71
N ILE A 160 22.38 -4.84 4.11
CA ILE A 160 21.87 -6.19 4.29
C ILE A 160 21.93 -6.59 5.78
N ASP A 161 23.08 -6.43 6.43
CA ASP A 161 23.26 -6.83 7.83
C ASP A 161 22.41 -6.02 8.81
N SER A 162 22.10 -4.76 8.46
CA SER A 162 21.23 -3.86 9.23
C SER A 162 19.75 -3.96 8.82
N SER A 163 19.36 -5.00 8.07
CA SER A 163 17.99 -5.18 7.58
C SER A 163 17.20 -6.28 8.27
N VAL A 164 15.88 -6.11 8.28
CA VAL A 164 14.88 -7.18 8.42
C VAL A 164 14.02 -7.28 7.16
N PHE A 165 13.40 -8.43 6.92
CA PHE A 165 12.51 -8.65 5.79
C PHE A 165 11.05 -8.74 6.24
N VAL A 166 10.14 -8.08 5.53
CA VAL A 166 8.69 -8.20 5.78
C VAL A 166 7.98 -8.68 4.52
N SER A 167 7.22 -9.77 4.63
CA SER A 167 6.44 -10.37 3.54
C SER A 167 5.59 -11.52 4.02
N LEU A 168 4.92 -12.21 3.09
CA LEU A 168 4.44 -13.57 3.31
C LEU A 168 5.62 -14.57 3.39
N ASP A 169 5.42 -15.70 4.05
CA ASP A 169 6.46 -16.73 4.25
C ASP A 169 7.08 -17.20 2.93
N TRP A 170 6.23 -17.52 1.97
CA TRP A 170 6.68 -18.00 0.66
C TRP A 170 7.39 -16.91 -0.17
N GLU A 171 7.07 -15.63 0.05
CA GLU A 171 7.78 -14.51 -0.59
C GLU A 171 9.19 -14.36 -0.02
N TYR A 172 9.34 -14.49 1.30
CA TYR A 172 10.62 -14.51 1.97
C TYR A 172 11.47 -15.69 1.49
N GLU A 173 10.91 -16.90 1.48
CA GLU A 173 11.60 -18.09 0.98
C GLU A 173 12.03 -17.92 -0.48
N TYR A 174 11.15 -17.39 -1.33
CA TYR A 174 11.46 -17.13 -2.73
C TYR A 174 12.59 -16.11 -2.88
N PHE A 175 12.54 -15.01 -2.12
CA PHE A 175 13.58 -14.00 -2.13
C PHE A 175 14.92 -14.57 -1.68
N MET A 176 14.93 -15.33 -0.58
CA MET A 176 16.13 -15.99 -0.05
C MET A 176 16.73 -16.97 -1.05
N LYS A 177 15.91 -17.79 -1.72
CA LYS A 177 16.38 -18.70 -2.79
C LYS A 177 16.93 -17.95 -4.00
N THR A 178 16.32 -16.82 -4.35
CA THR A 178 16.72 -15.98 -5.48
C THR A 178 18.03 -15.23 -5.22
N PHE A 179 18.24 -14.76 -3.98
CA PHE A 179 19.43 -14.00 -3.59
C PHE A 179 20.11 -14.66 -2.38
N PRO A 180 20.90 -15.74 -2.58
CA PRO A 180 21.51 -16.50 -1.49
C PRO A 180 22.38 -15.67 -0.54
N ARG A 181 22.94 -14.54 -0.99
CA ARG A 181 23.75 -13.64 -0.16
C ARG A 181 23.01 -12.99 1.01
N TYR A 182 21.67 -13.06 1.06
CA TYR A 182 20.83 -12.57 2.14
C TYR A 182 20.52 -13.65 3.19
N GLN A 183 20.69 -14.94 2.83
CA GLN A 183 20.36 -16.07 3.70
C GLN A 183 21.20 -16.05 4.97
N GLY A 184 20.55 -16.21 6.12
CA GLY A 184 21.20 -16.17 7.43
C GLY A 184 21.66 -14.78 7.89
N ARG A 185 21.45 -13.73 7.09
CA ARG A 185 21.83 -12.34 7.41
C ARG A 185 20.61 -11.45 7.63
N VAL A 186 19.53 -11.74 6.90
CA VAL A 186 18.26 -11.02 6.99
C VAL A 186 17.17 -11.95 7.50
N GLU A 187 16.74 -11.70 8.72
CA GLU A 187 15.62 -12.40 9.34
C GLU A 187 14.29 -11.82 8.88
N ARG A 188 13.28 -12.68 8.79
CA ARG A 188 11.90 -12.26 8.54
C ARG A 188 11.30 -11.73 9.82
N LEU A 189 10.71 -10.54 9.75
CA LEU A 189 9.94 -9.94 10.83
C LEU A 189 8.45 -10.24 10.61
N ASP A 190 7.86 -10.95 11.57
CA ASP A 190 6.44 -11.28 11.56
C ASP A 190 5.57 -10.08 11.93
N THR A 191 4.42 -9.97 11.26
CA THR A 191 3.42 -8.93 11.52
C THR A 191 2.03 -9.56 11.54
N SER A 192 1.23 -9.22 12.55
CA SER A 192 -0.12 -9.78 12.74
C SER A 192 -1.17 -9.12 11.85
N ASP A 193 -0.95 -7.85 11.51
CA ASP A 193 -1.91 -6.96 10.85
C ASP A 193 -1.17 -5.81 10.13
N ALA A 194 -1.90 -5.04 9.33
CA ALA A 194 -1.34 -3.91 8.62
C ALA A 194 -0.90 -2.76 9.56
N LEU A 195 -1.47 -2.64 10.76
CA LEU A 195 -1.13 -1.58 11.71
C LEU A 195 0.26 -1.82 12.31
N SER A 196 0.55 -3.05 12.72
CA SER A 196 1.87 -3.47 13.21
C SER A 196 2.94 -3.35 12.11
N LEU A 197 2.65 -3.82 10.90
CA LEU A 197 3.53 -3.63 9.75
C LEU A 197 3.84 -2.14 9.49
N ALA A 198 2.81 -1.29 9.48
CA ALA A 198 2.98 0.15 9.31
C ALA A 198 3.80 0.76 10.45
N GLY A 199 3.64 0.28 11.68
CA GLY A 199 4.41 0.74 12.84
C GLY A 199 5.91 0.43 12.74
N TYR A 200 6.29 -0.75 12.25
CA TYR A 200 7.69 -1.07 11.96
C TYR A 200 8.24 -0.23 10.80
N ILE A 201 7.46 -0.06 9.73
CA ILE A 201 7.81 0.84 8.60
C ILE A 201 8.05 2.27 9.09
N LYS A 202 7.24 2.77 10.03
CA LYS A 202 7.40 4.11 10.60
C LYS A 202 8.75 4.28 11.30
N SER A 203 9.25 3.23 11.95
CA SER A 203 10.51 3.24 12.70
C SER A 203 11.77 3.04 11.85
N ALA A 204 11.67 2.39 10.69
CA ALA A 204 12.81 2.18 9.82
C ALA A 204 13.37 3.48 9.24
N ASP A 205 14.69 3.55 9.07
CA ASP A 205 15.37 4.68 8.43
C ASP A 205 15.03 4.77 6.94
N MET A 206 14.88 3.61 6.28
CA MET A 206 14.55 3.48 4.87
C MET A 206 13.87 2.15 4.56
N ILE A 207 12.99 2.17 3.57
CA ILE A 207 12.30 1.00 3.04
C ILE A 207 12.85 0.66 1.65
N ILE A 208 13.21 -0.59 1.41
CA ILE A 208 13.71 -1.05 0.11
C ILE A 208 12.73 -2.11 -0.41
N THR A 209 12.03 -1.80 -1.49
CA THR A 209 10.93 -2.64 -1.95
C THR A 209 10.70 -2.60 -3.46
N ASN A 210 9.92 -3.54 -3.99
CA ASN A 210 9.26 -3.40 -5.29
C ASN A 210 7.86 -2.78 -5.15
N GLN A 211 7.15 -2.60 -6.27
CA GLN A 211 5.76 -2.11 -6.31
C GLN A 211 4.81 -3.09 -5.58
N SER A 212 4.64 -2.90 -4.28
CA SER A 212 3.94 -3.82 -3.38
C SER A 212 3.04 -3.06 -2.39
N PHE A 213 2.34 -3.79 -1.53
CA PHE A 213 1.60 -3.19 -0.41
C PHE A 213 2.52 -2.44 0.57
N VAL A 214 3.71 -2.99 0.85
CA VAL A 214 4.74 -2.35 1.70
C VAL A 214 5.18 -1.01 1.12
N TYR A 215 5.37 -0.93 -0.20
CA TYR A 215 5.60 0.34 -0.88
C TYR A 215 4.47 1.34 -0.61
N CYS A 216 3.21 0.92 -0.75
CA CYS A 216 2.07 1.82 -0.57
C CYS A 216 1.99 2.38 0.85
N LEU A 217 2.27 1.55 1.88
CA LEU A 217 2.35 2.00 3.28
C LEU A 217 3.51 2.98 3.50
N ALA A 218 4.70 2.66 3.00
CA ALA A 218 5.87 3.53 3.10
C ALA A 218 5.63 4.89 2.45
N GLU A 219 5.00 4.88 1.27
CA GLU A 219 4.64 6.09 0.53
C GLU A 219 3.55 6.91 1.25
N ALA A 220 2.58 6.25 1.85
CA ALA A 220 1.52 6.90 2.63
C ALA A 220 2.04 7.63 3.88
N MET A 221 3.14 7.15 4.46
CA MET A 221 3.85 7.79 5.56
C MET A 221 5.00 8.70 5.12
N LYS A 222 5.25 8.81 3.80
CA LYS A 222 6.40 9.54 3.22
C LYS A 222 7.76 9.10 3.76
N LYS A 223 7.90 7.82 4.10
CA LYS A 223 9.17 7.24 4.51
C LYS A 223 10.20 7.31 3.39
N LYS A 224 11.49 7.39 3.76
CA LYS A 224 12.56 7.27 2.78
C LYS A 224 12.44 5.89 2.11
N LEU A 225 12.53 5.85 0.78
CA LEU A 225 12.34 4.61 0.05
C LEU A 225 13.28 4.46 -1.14
N MET A 226 13.67 3.22 -1.41
CA MET A 226 14.19 2.77 -2.69
C MET A 226 13.18 1.79 -3.30
N LEU A 227 12.63 2.13 -4.47
CA LEU A 227 11.61 1.35 -5.17
C LEU A 227 12.18 0.70 -6.44
N GLU A 228 12.22 -0.63 -6.49
CA GLU A 228 12.32 -1.38 -7.76
C GLU A 228 11.06 -1.13 -8.59
N VAL A 229 11.20 -0.35 -9.66
CA VAL A 229 10.10 0.05 -10.53
C VAL A 229 9.92 -0.96 -11.65
N TYR A 230 8.74 -1.55 -11.75
CA TYR A 230 8.37 -2.39 -12.87
C TYR A 230 8.20 -1.57 -14.15
N ARG A 231 9.21 -1.69 -15.02
CA ARG A 231 9.36 -0.86 -16.23
C ARG A 231 8.19 -0.96 -17.21
N VAL A 232 7.49 -2.09 -17.24
CA VAL A 232 6.34 -2.30 -18.14
C VAL A 232 5.10 -1.54 -17.65
N HIS A 233 4.90 -1.48 -16.33
CA HIS A 233 3.75 -0.78 -15.71
C HIS A 233 4.18 0.00 -14.46
N PRO A 234 4.79 1.19 -14.63
CA PRO A 234 5.24 2.03 -13.53
C PRO A 234 4.07 2.81 -12.89
N SER A 235 2.97 2.14 -12.55
CA SER A 235 1.69 2.77 -12.16
C SER A 235 1.64 3.38 -10.77
N SER A 236 2.76 3.35 -10.04
CA SER A 236 2.82 3.71 -8.62
C SER A 236 4.02 4.61 -8.34
N ILE A 237 4.32 5.58 -9.20
CA ILE A 237 5.42 6.52 -8.99
C ILE A 237 4.87 7.84 -8.45
N ILE A 238 5.40 8.30 -7.32
CA ILE A 238 5.09 9.61 -6.73
C ILE A 238 6.39 10.38 -6.55
N GLN A 239 6.74 11.23 -7.52
CA GLN A 239 7.98 12.00 -7.44
C GLN A 239 7.99 12.91 -6.21
N ARG A 240 8.96 12.69 -5.32
CA ARG A 240 9.15 13.46 -4.09
C ARG A 240 10.56 13.27 -3.53
N GLU A 241 10.94 14.14 -2.61
CA GLU A 241 12.17 13.99 -1.83
C GLU A 241 12.14 12.73 -0.97
N GLY A 242 13.31 12.10 -0.80
CA GLY A 242 13.46 10.87 -0.02
C GLY A 242 13.00 9.59 -0.72
N ALA A 243 12.55 9.66 -1.97
CA ALA A 243 12.21 8.49 -2.78
C ALA A 243 13.21 8.34 -3.95
N THR A 244 13.80 7.15 -4.06
CA THR A 244 14.66 6.76 -5.18
C THR A 244 13.97 5.63 -5.96
N TYR A 245 13.96 5.74 -7.27
CA TYR A 245 13.31 4.82 -8.18
C TYR A 245 14.38 4.12 -9.03
N VAL A 246 14.48 2.79 -8.90
CA VAL A 246 15.55 1.96 -9.50
C VAL A 246 15.00 0.89 -10.44
#